data_AF-A0AAQ3PW95-F1
#
_entry.id   AF-A0AAQ3PW95-F1
#
_cell.length_a   1.000
_cell.length_b   1.000
_cell.length_c   1.000
_cell.angle_alpha   90.00
_cell.angle_beta   90.00
_cell.angle_gamma   90.00
#
_symmetry.space_group_name_H-M   'P 1'
#
loop_
_entity.id
_entity.type
_entity.pdbx_description
1 polymer ?
#
loop_
_entity_poly.entity_id
_entity_poly.type
_entity_poly.pdbx_seq_one_letter_code
_entity_poly.pdbx_strand_id
1 'polypeptide(L)'
;MVYENQCPVVVMVTKFDGQKCDEYLPLKEGQGVFGKFTIEITKTRSDGQLVLRGVKVQRHESDVVHSLLHIEYSGWPDHWIPSDSTAVRRILKRFYHISKERPIVAHCSAGIGRTGAYITIHNAIERILLGEQGAVDLAETVKRFRSQRPGMVQTEGSVAKSFQDQYKFCHQAIADELRDLVSTSKH
;
A
#
# COMPACT_ATOMS: atom_id res chain seq x y z
N MET A 1 17.40 -2.61 2.18
CA MET A 1 16.08 -3.27 1.97
C MET A 1 15.52 -3.11 0.57
N VAL A 2 15.00 -1.93 0.16
CA VAL A 2 14.31 -1.75 -1.14
C VAL A 2 15.19 -2.14 -2.34
N TYR A 3 16.43 -1.64 -2.37
CA TYR A 3 17.40 -1.96 -3.41
C TYR A 3 17.78 -3.45 -3.42
N GLU A 4 18.14 -4.01 -2.25
CA GLU A 4 18.59 -5.41 -2.11
C GLU A 4 17.52 -6.43 -2.50
N ASN A 5 16.24 -6.15 -2.19
CA ASN A 5 15.12 -7.02 -2.56
C ASN A 5 14.53 -6.70 -3.93
N GLN A 6 15.09 -5.70 -4.63
CA GLN A 6 14.63 -5.23 -5.94
C GLN A 6 13.11 -4.93 -5.95
N CYS A 7 12.62 -4.29 -4.88
CA CYS A 7 11.19 -4.01 -4.71
C CYS A 7 10.68 -3.09 -5.84
N PRO A 8 9.71 -3.51 -6.66
CA PRO A 8 9.24 -2.72 -7.79
C PRO A 8 8.31 -1.57 -7.36
N VAL A 9 7.73 -1.67 -6.15
CA VAL A 9 6.77 -0.70 -5.63
C VAL A 9 6.95 -0.46 -4.14
N VAL A 10 6.78 0.79 -3.74
CA VAL A 10 6.57 1.22 -2.35
C VAL A 10 5.20 1.88 -2.24
N VAL A 11 4.33 1.35 -1.39
CA VAL A 11 3.02 1.91 -1.05
C VAL A 11 3.07 2.53 0.34
N MET A 12 2.89 3.83 0.39
CA MET A 12 2.85 4.64 1.59
C MET A 12 1.40 5.06 1.86
N VAL A 13 0.73 4.39 2.80
CA VAL A 13 -0.65 4.72 3.21
C VAL A 13 -0.65 5.66 4.42
N THR A 14 0.13 6.73 4.30
CA THR A 14 0.27 7.83 5.26
C THR A 14 0.84 9.04 4.49
N LYS A 15 1.18 10.11 5.20
CA LYS A 15 1.89 11.28 4.65
C LYS A 15 3.26 11.45 5.29
N PHE A 16 4.15 12.18 4.63
CA PHE A 16 5.37 12.69 5.25
C PHE A 16 4.98 13.81 6.21
N ASP A 17 5.27 13.62 7.50
CA ASP A 17 4.93 14.60 8.55
C ASP A 17 6.00 14.71 9.63
N GLY A 18 7.10 13.95 9.54
CA GLY A 18 8.20 13.93 10.50
C GLY A 18 7.84 13.38 11.89
N GLN A 19 6.59 12.96 12.10
CA GLN A 19 6.13 12.36 13.36
C GLN A 19 5.81 10.87 13.17
N LYS A 20 5.07 10.56 12.09
CA LYS A 20 4.63 9.22 11.73
C LYS A 20 5.46 8.65 10.59
N CYS A 21 5.96 9.51 9.70
CA CYS A 21 6.87 9.13 8.64
C CYS A 21 7.85 10.27 8.32
N ASP A 22 9.14 9.98 8.46
CA ASP A 22 10.22 10.85 8.02
C ASP A 22 10.34 10.87 6.50
N GLU A 23 10.90 11.97 5.99
CA GLU A 23 11.23 12.10 4.57
C GLU A 23 12.41 11.19 4.20
N TYR A 24 12.11 10.06 3.57
CA TYR A 24 13.10 9.11 3.03
C TYR A 24 13.31 9.26 1.50
N LEU A 25 12.69 10.28 0.89
CA LEU A 25 12.88 10.64 -0.52
C LEU A 25 13.33 12.10 -0.61
N PRO A 26 14.13 12.49 -1.61
CA PRO A 26 14.57 13.87 -1.80
C PRO A 26 13.46 14.73 -2.42
N LEU A 27 12.38 14.97 -1.67
CA LEU A 27 11.15 15.58 -2.20
C LEU A 27 11.35 17.01 -2.74
N LYS A 28 12.28 17.78 -2.15
CA LYS A 28 12.56 19.17 -2.53
C LYS A 28 13.51 19.26 -3.74
N GLU A 29 14.64 18.57 -3.65
CA GLU A 29 15.73 18.67 -4.63
C GLU A 29 15.54 17.72 -5.83
N GLY A 30 14.63 16.74 -5.74
CA GLY A 30 14.43 15.70 -6.74
C GLY A 30 15.52 14.63 -6.74
N GLN A 31 16.71 14.91 -6.20
CA GLN A 31 17.80 13.95 -6.03
C GLN A 31 18.50 14.14 -4.69
N GLY A 32 18.98 13.05 -4.07
CA GLY A 32 19.71 13.12 -2.81
C GLY A 32 20.50 11.86 -2.50
N VAL A 33 21.49 12.00 -1.62
CA VAL A 33 22.35 10.91 -1.16
C VAL A 33 21.93 10.46 0.24
N PHE A 34 21.66 9.16 0.37
CA PHE A 34 21.22 8.50 1.61
C PHE A 34 22.22 7.38 1.94
N GLY A 35 23.28 7.72 2.67
CA GLY A 35 24.38 6.80 2.93
C GLY A 35 25.10 6.41 1.63
N LYS A 36 25.07 5.12 1.27
CA LYS A 36 25.72 4.57 0.07
C LYS A 36 24.83 4.58 -1.19
N PHE A 37 23.66 5.22 -1.11
CA PHE A 37 22.67 5.23 -2.18
C PHE A 37 22.39 6.65 -2.66
N THR A 38 22.35 6.83 -3.97
CA THR A 38 21.76 7.99 -4.63
C THR A 38 20.32 7.66 -4.98
N ILE A 39 19.39 8.49 -4.54
CA ILE A 39 17.96 8.39 -4.84
C ILE A 39 17.57 9.55 -5.73
N GLU A 40 16.86 9.28 -6.83
CA GLU A 40 16.37 10.27 -7.78
C GLU A 40 14.87 10.07 -8.02
N ILE A 41 14.09 11.14 -7.90
CA ILE A 41 12.69 11.21 -8.30
C ILE A 41 12.66 11.66 -9.76
N THR A 42 12.41 10.70 -10.65
CA THR A 42 12.41 10.91 -12.11
C THR A 42 11.13 11.56 -12.63
N LYS A 43 10.01 11.34 -11.94
CA LYS A 43 8.70 11.87 -12.34
C LYS A 43 7.77 11.89 -11.14
N THR A 44 6.97 12.95 -11.02
CA THR A 44 5.87 13.04 -10.05
C THR A 44 4.57 13.31 -10.80
N ARG A 45 3.49 12.60 -10.44
CA ARG A 45 2.14 12.85 -10.96
C ARG A 45 1.09 12.62 -9.88
N SER A 46 0.00 13.38 -9.96
CA SER A 46 -1.18 13.14 -9.13
C SER A 46 -2.19 12.26 -9.86
N ASP A 47 -2.82 11.34 -9.14
CA ASP A 47 -3.97 10.58 -9.62
C ASP A 47 -5.04 10.52 -8.52
N GLY A 48 -6.01 11.43 -8.60
CA GLY A 48 -7.00 11.61 -7.53
C GLY A 48 -6.30 11.97 -6.20
N GLN A 49 -6.49 11.12 -5.19
CA GLN A 49 -5.88 11.28 -3.85
C GLN A 49 -4.46 10.68 -3.75
N LEU A 50 -3.91 10.15 -4.86
CA LEU A 50 -2.59 9.51 -4.88
C LEU A 50 -1.53 10.46 -5.43
N VAL A 51 -0.35 10.46 -4.82
CA VAL A 51 0.86 11.03 -5.41
C VAL A 51 1.76 9.88 -5.85
N LEU A 52 2.10 9.86 -7.13
CA LEU A 52 2.88 8.80 -7.75
C LEU A 52 4.25 9.34 -8.14
N ARG A 53 5.30 8.67 -7.71
CA ARG A 53 6.69 9.05 -8.00
C ARG A 53 7.42 7.89 -8.68
N GLY A 54 8.02 8.15 -9.84
CA GLY A 54 9.03 7.26 -10.41
C GLY A 54 10.34 7.49 -9.67
N VAL A 55 10.92 6.46 -9.06
CA VAL A 55 12.12 6.57 -8.23
C VAL A 55 13.22 5.67 -8.78
N LYS A 56 14.43 6.21 -8.91
CA LYS A 56 15.65 5.45 -9.18
C LYS A 56 16.50 5.40 -7.92
N VAL A 57 17.06 4.23 -7.63
CA VAL A 57 17.98 3.99 -6.52
C VAL A 57 19.24 3.37 -7.10
N GLN A 58 20.37 4.05 -6.94
CA GLN A 58 21.68 3.60 -7.36
C GLN A 58 22.59 3.47 -6.14
N ARG A 59 23.31 2.35 -6.03
CA ARG A 59 24.38 2.19 -5.04
C ARG A 59 25.69 2.71 -5.63
N HIS A 60 26.46 3.51 -4.89
CA HIS A 60 27.65 4.21 -5.43
C HIS A 60 28.69 3.30 -6.09
N GLU A 61 28.79 2.04 -5.66
CA GLU A 61 29.74 1.04 -6.16
C GLU A 61 29.14 0.09 -7.21
N SER A 62 27.98 0.43 -7.76
CA SER A 62 27.25 -0.41 -8.70
C SER A 62 26.69 0.41 -9.86
N ASP A 63 26.89 -0.10 -11.07
CA ASP A 63 26.26 0.42 -12.28
C ASP A 63 24.78 0.02 -12.40
N VAL A 64 24.29 -0.84 -11.49
CA VAL A 64 22.89 -1.28 -11.48
C VAL A 64 22.03 -0.21 -10.83
N VAL A 65 21.18 0.40 -11.65
CA VAL A 65 20.12 1.31 -11.22
C VAL A 65 18.82 0.53 -11.03
N HIS A 66 18.32 0.52 -9.80
CA HIS A 66 17.01 -0.06 -9.50
C HIS A 66 15.92 1.00 -9.66
N SER A 67 14.92 0.75 -10.49
CA SER A 67 13.77 1.65 -10.68
C SER A 67 12.52 1.10 -10.02
N LEU A 68 11.75 1.96 -9.36
CA LEU A 68 10.52 1.58 -8.67
C LEU A 68 9.45 2.67 -8.77
N LEU A 69 8.20 2.26 -8.52
CA LEU A 69 7.08 3.16 -8.34
C LEU A 69 6.84 3.41 -6.84
N HIS A 70 6.88 4.66 -6.43
CA HIS A 70 6.42 5.07 -5.11
C HIS A 70 5.01 5.63 -5.21
N ILE A 71 4.12 5.17 -4.33
CA ILE A 71 2.72 5.53 -4.28
C ILE A 71 2.44 6.06 -2.88
N GLU A 72 2.11 7.35 -2.77
CA GLU A 72 1.67 7.96 -1.53
C GLU A 72 0.15 8.13 -1.55
N TYR A 73 -0.50 7.64 -0.50
CA TYR A 73 -1.90 7.89 -0.20
C TYR A 73 -2.02 8.53 1.18
N SER A 74 -2.10 9.87 1.19
CA SER A 74 -2.19 10.69 2.40
C SER A 74 -3.62 10.83 2.93
N GLY A 75 -4.63 10.44 2.15
CA GLY A 75 -6.04 10.56 2.50
C GLY A 75 -6.59 9.48 3.44
N TRP A 76 -5.75 8.55 3.93
CA TRP A 76 -6.13 7.57 4.94
C TRP A 76 -5.90 8.14 6.35
N PRO A 77 -6.94 8.61 7.06
CA PRO A 77 -6.76 9.29 8.32
C PRO A 77 -6.25 8.30 9.39
N ASP A 78 -5.51 8.81 10.36
CA ASP A 78 -5.02 7.97 11.46
C ASP A 78 -6.17 7.58 12.39
N HIS A 79 -6.25 6.30 12.75
CA HIS A 79 -7.30 5.72 13.60
C HIS A 79 -8.71 5.70 12.98
N TRP A 80 -8.92 6.33 11.84
CA TRP A 80 -10.20 6.34 11.10
C TRP A 80 -10.07 5.57 9.78
N ILE A 81 -11.20 5.40 9.10
CA ILE A 81 -11.26 4.82 7.75
C ILE A 81 -11.48 5.94 6.70
N PRO A 82 -11.06 5.75 5.44
CA PRO A 82 -11.42 6.66 4.35
C PRO A 82 -12.94 6.73 4.15
N SER A 83 -13.42 7.84 3.57
CA SER A 83 -14.84 8.01 3.22
C SER A 83 -15.34 7.01 2.17
N ASP A 84 -14.43 6.53 1.32
CA ASP A 84 -14.71 5.58 0.25
C ASP A 84 -13.47 4.73 -0.08
N SER A 85 -13.67 3.68 -0.87
CA SER A 85 -12.63 2.71 -1.23
C SER A 85 -11.82 3.08 -2.48
N THR A 86 -12.06 4.24 -3.11
CA THR A 86 -11.57 4.58 -4.45
C THR A 86 -10.05 4.61 -4.53
N ALA A 87 -9.39 5.23 -3.55
CA ALA A 87 -7.93 5.34 -3.55
C ALA A 87 -7.26 3.96 -3.50
N VAL A 88 -7.71 3.09 -2.58
CA VAL A 88 -7.17 1.72 -2.44
C VAL A 88 -7.39 0.89 -3.70
N ARG A 89 -8.57 1.00 -4.33
CA ARG A 89 -8.86 0.34 -5.60
C ARG A 89 -8.01 0.87 -6.76
N ARG A 90 -7.75 2.19 -6.83
CA ARG A 90 -6.83 2.78 -7.82
C ARG A 90 -5.39 2.31 -7.64
N ILE A 91 -4.97 2.05 -6.40
CA ILE A 91 -3.68 1.45 -6.09
C ILE A 91 -3.64 0.02 -6.63
N LEU A 92 -4.65 -0.82 -6.32
CA LEU A 92 -4.75 -2.20 -6.82
C LEU A 92 -4.62 -2.27 -8.35
N LYS A 93 -5.36 -1.45 -9.10
CA LYS A 93 -5.34 -1.45 -10.57
C LYS A 93 -3.96 -1.18 -11.18
N ARG A 94 -3.02 -0.60 -10.42
CA ARG A 94 -1.64 -0.39 -10.87
C ARG A 94 -0.79 -1.64 -10.81
N PHE A 95 -1.14 -2.60 -9.95
CA PHE A 95 -0.40 -3.84 -9.81
C PHE A 95 -0.69 -4.85 -10.92
N TYR A 96 -1.75 -4.65 -11.72
CA TYR A 96 -2.08 -5.54 -12.84
C TYR A 96 -0.97 -5.66 -13.90
N HIS A 97 -0.08 -4.68 -13.98
CA HIS A 97 1.05 -4.69 -14.92
C HIS A 97 2.42 -4.86 -14.23
N ILE A 98 2.43 -5.18 -12.94
CA ILE A 98 3.66 -5.29 -12.14
C ILE A 98 3.94 -6.76 -11.86
N SER A 99 5.16 -7.22 -12.17
CA SER A 99 5.59 -8.58 -11.86
C SER A 99 5.51 -8.86 -10.36
N LYS A 100 5.03 -10.06 -10.02
CA LYS A 100 4.88 -10.54 -8.64
C LYS A 100 6.11 -11.30 -8.13
N GLU A 101 7.20 -11.33 -8.89
CA GLU A 101 8.44 -12.04 -8.53
C GLU A 101 9.23 -11.37 -7.40
N ARG A 102 8.97 -10.09 -7.14
CA ARG A 102 9.70 -9.28 -6.16
C ARG A 102 8.73 -8.67 -5.15
N PRO A 103 9.15 -8.54 -3.87
CA PRO A 103 8.25 -8.08 -2.81
C PRO A 103 7.87 -6.60 -2.99
N ILE A 104 6.60 -6.31 -2.73
CA ILE A 104 6.09 -4.93 -2.63
C ILE A 104 6.25 -4.46 -1.19
N VAL A 105 6.73 -3.24 -1.00
CA VAL A 105 6.79 -2.61 0.32
C VAL A 105 5.50 -1.86 0.55
N ALA A 106 4.83 -2.11 1.68
CA ALA A 106 3.71 -1.29 2.14
C ALA A 106 3.98 -0.82 3.57
N HIS A 107 3.79 0.47 3.84
CA HIS A 107 3.98 1.02 5.18
C HIS A 107 2.99 2.15 5.49
N CYS A 108 2.82 2.41 6.78
CA CYS A 108 2.09 3.55 7.32
C CYS A 108 3.01 4.25 8.33
N SER A 109 2.56 4.40 9.59
CA SER A 109 3.40 4.74 10.73
C SER A 109 4.04 3.47 11.33
N ALA A 110 3.35 2.76 12.23
CA ALA A 110 3.85 1.52 12.85
C ALA A 110 3.87 0.29 11.91
N GLY A 111 3.27 0.39 10.72
CA GLY A 111 3.24 -0.68 9.72
C GLY A 111 2.35 -1.87 10.11
N ILE A 112 1.22 -1.62 10.79
CA ILE A 112 0.30 -2.67 11.26
C ILE A 112 -1.18 -2.37 10.97
N GLY A 113 -1.67 -1.15 11.26
CA GLY A 113 -3.08 -0.76 11.09
C GLY A 113 -3.50 -0.61 9.63
N ARG A 114 -3.30 0.60 9.08
CA ARG A 114 -3.56 0.94 7.66
C ARG A 114 -2.81 0.02 6.70
N THR A 115 -1.54 -0.29 7.01
CA THR A 115 -0.75 -1.26 6.24
C THR A 115 -1.40 -2.63 6.20
N GLY A 116 -1.86 -3.15 7.34
CA GLY A 116 -2.52 -4.45 7.39
C GLY A 116 -3.84 -4.45 6.63
N ALA A 117 -4.62 -3.37 6.74
CA ALA A 117 -5.87 -3.23 6.00
C ALA A 117 -5.63 -3.21 4.49
N TYR A 118 -4.68 -2.39 4.04
CA TYR A 118 -4.28 -2.33 2.63
C TYR A 118 -3.82 -3.69 2.08
N ILE A 119 -2.93 -4.38 2.81
CA ILE A 119 -2.43 -5.72 2.42
C ILE A 119 -3.59 -6.72 2.37
N THR A 120 -4.52 -6.67 3.33
CA THR A 120 -5.68 -7.57 3.39
C THR A 120 -6.60 -7.38 2.19
N ILE A 121 -6.93 -6.13 1.84
CA ILE A 121 -7.77 -5.82 0.69
C ILE A 121 -7.12 -6.34 -0.60
N HIS A 122 -5.85 -6.00 -0.82
CA HIS A 122 -5.12 -6.40 -2.03
C HIS A 122 -5.02 -7.92 -2.15
N ASN A 123 -4.59 -8.61 -1.09
CA ASN A 123 -4.45 -10.05 -1.08
C ASN A 123 -5.78 -10.77 -1.32
N ALA A 124 -6.86 -10.34 -0.66
CA ALA A 124 -8.16 -10.97 -0.81
C ALA A 124 -8.69 -10.81 -2.24
N ILE A 125 -8.62 -9.62 -2.82
CA ILE A 125 -9.09 -9.40 -4.21
C ILE A 125 -8.30 -10.26 -5.18
N GLU A 126 -6.97 -10.28 -5.11
CA GLU A 126 -6.16 -11.10 -6.01
C GLU A 126 -6.49 -12.59 -5.90
N ARG A 127 -6.60 -13.11 -4.67
CA ARG A 127 -6.94 -14.53 -4.45
C ARG A 127 -8.36 -14.87 -4.93
N ILE A 128 -9.32 -13.97 -4.74
CA ILE A 128 -10.69 -14.12 -5.28
C ILE A 128 -10.64 -14.18 -6.82
N LEU A 129 -9.88 -13.30 -7.47
CA LEU A 129 -9.73 -13.29 -8.92
C LEU A 129 -9.01 -14.53 -9.48
N LEU A 130 -8.17 -15.17 -8.67
CA LEU A 130 -7.56 -16.47 -8.99
C LEU A 130 -8.50 -17.67 -8.71
N GLY A 131 -9.72 -17.43 -8.22
CA GLY A 131 -10.70 -18.48 -7.94
C GLY A 131 -10.54 -19.17 -6.59
N GLU A 132 -9.71 -18.64 -5.70
CA GLU A 132 -9.52 -19.21 -4.36
C GLU A 132 -10.75 -18.94 -3.48
N GLN A 133 -11.59 -19.95 -3.27
CA GLN A 133 -12.80 -19.82 -2.45
C GLN A 133 -12.50 -19.36 -1.01
N GLY A 134 -11.39 -19.78 -0.43
CA GLY A 134 -10.97 -19.37 0.91
C GLY A 134 -10.52 -17.91 1.04
N ALA A 135 -10.49 -17.15 -0.05
CA ALA A 135 -10.11 -15.74 -0.04
C ALA A 135 -11.19 -14.82 0.54
N VAL A 136 -12.46 -15.27 0.58
CA VAL A 136 -13.56 -14.52 1.19
C VAL A 136 -13.54 -14.57 2.72
N ASP A 137 -12.80 -15.52 3.30
CA ASP A 137 -12.57 -15.60 4.74
C ASP A 137 -11.46 -14.64 5.16
N LEU A 138 -11.86 -13.38 5.40
CA LEU A 138 -10.94 -12.35 5.87
C LEU A 138 -10.47 -12.59 7.31
N ALA A 139 -11.23 -13.31 8.14
CA ALA A 139 -10.84 -13.56 9.51
C ALA A 139 -9.61 -14.49 9.55
N GLU A 140 -9.66 -15.58 8.78
CA GLU A 140 -8.52 -16.49 8.62
C GLU A 140 -7.35 -15.80 7.90
N THR A 141 -7.63 -15.00 6.88
CA THR A 141 -6.58 -14.22 6.17
C THR A 141 -5.85 -13.26 7.12
N VAL A 142 -6.58 -12.49 7.93
CA VAL A 142 -5.99 -11.56 8.91
C VAL A 142 -5.26 -12.32 10.01
N LYS A 143 -5.79 -13.46 10.47
CA LYS A 143 -5.11 -14.34 11.44
C LYS A 143 -3.74 -14.80 10.93
N ARG A 144 -3.65 -15.22 9.66
CA ARG A 144 -2.38 -15.58 9.01
C ARG A 144 -1.43 -14.40 8.87
N PHE A 145 -1.93 -13.19 8.60
CA PHE A 145 -1.06 -12.01 8.60
C PHE A 145 -0.57 -11.65 9.99
N ARG A 146 -1.39 -11.80 11.02
CA ARG A 146 -0.99 -11.55 12.41
C ARG A 146 0.07 -12.54 12.92
N SER A 147 0.15 -13.75 12.37
CA SER A 147 1.24 -14.69 12.69
C SER A 147 2.57 -14.31 12.04
N GLN A 148 2.56 -13.52 10.96
CA GLN A 148 3.78 -13.01 10.30
C GLN A 148 4.18 -11.63 10.84
N ARG A 149 3.20 -10.77 11.13
CA ARG A 149 3.40 -9.45 11.73
C ARG A 149 2.30 -9.16 12.77
N PRO A 150 2.62 -9.25 14.07
CA PRO A 150 1.65 -8.97 15.12
C PRO A 150 1.01 -7.58 14.98
N GLY A 151 -0.30 -7.50 15.20
CA GLY A 151 -1.07 -6.25 15.13
C GLY A 151 -1.63 -5.88 13.75
N MET A 152 -1.42 -6.72 12.71
CA MET A 152 -2.01 -6.51 11.39
C MET A 152 -3.52 -6.31 11.45
N VAL A 153 -4.01 -5.27 10.76
CA VAL A 153 -5.41 -4.78 10.84
C VAL A 153 -5.77 -4.44 12.28
N GLN A 154 -5.24 -3.31 12.75
CA GLN A 154 -5.50 -2.81 14.09
C GLN A 154 -6.92 -2.27 14.18
N THR A 155 -7.64 -2.75 15.18
CA THR A 155 -8.94 -2.26 15.62
C THR A 155 -8.72 -1.61 16.98
N GLU A 156 -8.95 -0.31 17.12
CA GLU A 156 -8.82 0.31 18.44
C GLU A 156 -9.93 -0.20 19.35
N GLY A 157 -9.55 -0.92 20.39
CA GLY A 157 -10.47 -1.35 21.42
C GLY A 157 -10.75 -0.22 22.39
N SER A 158 -12.02 -0.08 22.78
CA SER A 158 -12.48 0.48 24.07
C SER A 158 -12.93 1.96 24.13
N VAL A 159 -13.79 2.45 23.23
CA VAL A 159 -14.99 3.21 23.66
C VAL A 159 -16.10 3.02 22.62
N ALA A 160 -17.23 2.47 23.07
CA ALA A 160 -18.45 2.37 22.29
C ALA A 160 -18.98 3.77 21.92
N LYS A 161 -18.75 4.24 20.68
CA LYS A 161 -19.71 5.11 19.95
C LYS A 161 -19.40 5.47 18.49
N SER A 162 -18.35 4.94 17.85
CA SER A 162 -18.20 5.07 16.40
C SER A 162 -17.47 3.85 15.83
N PHE A 163 -18.21 2.98 15.14
CA PHE A 163 -17.69 1.76 14.53
C PHE A 163 -16.80 2.12 13.33
N GLN A 164 -15.55 2.48 13.58
CA GLN A 164 -14.57 2.79 12.53
C GLN A 164 -13.49 1.74 12.52
N ASP A 165 -13.88 0.60 11.96
CA ASP A 165 -13.12 -0.62 12.00
C ASP A 165 -12.40 -0.81 10.65
N GLN A 166 -11.07 -0.77 10.68
CA GLN A 166 -10.23 -1.08 9.52
C GLN A 166 -10.62 -2.44 8.90
N TYR A 167 -11.06 -3.40 9.72
CA TYR A 167 -11.55 -4.70 9.27
C TYR A 167 -12.85 -4.57 8.46
N LYS A 168 -13.81 -3.74 8.91
CA LYS A 168 -15.02 -3.44 8.13
C LYS A 168 -14.70 -2.74 6.82
N PHE A 169 -13.75 -1.81 6.84
CA PHE A 169 -13.29 -1.15 5.61
C PHE A 169 -12.68 -2.14 4.61
N CYS A 170 -11.99 -3.19 5.10
CA CYS A 170 -11.52 -4.26 4.21
C CYS A 170 -12.66 -4.92 3.45
N HIS A 171 -13.71 -5.35 4.16
CA HIS A 171 -14.90 -5.94 3.53
C HIS A 171 -15.55 -4.99 2.51
N GLN A 172 -15.71 -3.71 2.88
CA GLN A 172 -16.31 -2.70 2.01
C GLN A 172 -15.51 -2.52 0.73
N ALA A 173 -14.20 -2.31 0.83
CA ALA A 173 -13.33 -2.07 -0.32
C ALA A 173 -13.27 -3.27 -1.28
N ILE A 174 -13.26 -4.49 -0.74
CA ILE A 174 -13.30 -5.72 -1.54
C ILE A 174 -14.64 -5.81 -2.28
N ALA A 175 -15.77 -5.63 -1.58
CA ALA A 175 -17.09 -5.66 -2.20
C ALA A 175 -17.24 -4.61 -3.30
N ASP A 176 -16.71 -3.41 -3.10
CA ASP A 176 -16.75 -2.32 -4.07
C ASP A 176 -15.94 -2.63 -5.34
N GLU A 177 -14.76 -3.26 -5.22
CA GLU A 177 -13.99 -3.68 -6.40
C GLU A 177 -14.70 -4.80 -7.16
N LEU A 178 -15.21 -5.81 -6.45
CA LEU A 178 -15.92 -6.92 -7.10
C LEU A 178 -17.18 -6.44 -7.84
N ARG A 179 -17.93 -5.49 -7.28
CA ARG A 179 -19.06 -4.86 -7.98
C ARG A 179 -18.61 -4.12 -9.25
N ASP A 180 -17.51 -3.37 -9.18
CA ASP A 180 -16.95 -2.64 -10.33
C ASP A 180 -16.55 -3.62 -11.46
N LEU A 181 -15.86 -4.71 -11.12
CA LEU A 181 -15.45 -5.75 -12.06
C LEU A 181 -16.66 -6.48 -12.70
N VAL A 182 -17.69 -6.80 -11.92
CA VAL A 182 -18.91 -7.41 -12.46
C VAL A 182 -19.68 -6.45 -13.36
N SER A 183 -19.70 -5.15 -13.03
CA SER A 183 -20.39 -4.14 -13.83
C SER A 183 -19.70 -3.89 -15.18
N THR A 184 -18.37 -3.93 -15.20
CA THR A 184 -17.57 -3.73 -16.42
C THR A 184 -17.55 -4.96 -17.32
N SER A 185 -17.75 -6.16 -16.78
CA SER A 185 -17.85 -7.42 -17.55
C SER A 185 -19.17 -7.62 -18.29
N LYS A 186 -20.20 -6.80 -18.03
CA LYS A 186 -21.53 -6.91 -18.67
C LYS A 186 -21.65 -6.11 -19.98
N HIS A 187 -20.57 -5.50 -20.43
CA HIS A 187 -20.43 -4.75 -21.67
C HIS A 187 -19.31 -5.35 -22.52
#